data_AF-A0A7C7BU68-F1
#
_entry.id   AF-A0A7C7BU68-F1
#
_cell.length_a   1.000
_cell.length_b   1.000
_cell.length_c   1.000
_cell.angle_alpha   90.00
_cell.angle_beta   90.00
_cell.angle_gamma   90.00
#
_symmetry.space_group_name_H-M   'P 1'
#
loop_
_entity.id
_entity.type
_entity.pdbx_description
1 polymer ?
#
loop_
_entity_poly.entity_id
_entity_poly.type
_entity_poly.pdbx_seq_one_letter_code
_entity_poly.pdbx_strand_id
1 'polypeptide(L)'
;MTITDELIQFWFGTLNTTAEVDKREVWFKATPEFDASIAYKFTDAYEQAANSKLDYLANDQFGCLTLIILLDQIPRNLFRHSGKAYATDDKALSVARGGLENGYDRNMSSWHKVFFYLPFEHSEKIKDQKFSVQLFKRLEFESAIEAAIDHQKIIKKFGRFPYRNVALGRTSTPEEKEFLKTPPPWGKTKAEFDELVRQKAG
;
A
#
# COMPACT_ATOMS: atom_id res chain seq x y z
N MET A 1 24.91 3.39 -6.55
CA MET A 1 23.90 3.07 -5.52
C MET A 1 22.89 2.15 -6.18
N THR A 2 22.52 1.02 -5.55
CA THR A 2 21.54 0.12 -6.15
C THR A 2 20.15 0.73 -6.07
N ILE A 3 19.19 0.24 -6.87
CA ILE A 3 17.79 0.68 -6.75
C ILE A 3 17.21 0.40 -5.36
N THR A 4 17.66 -0.70 -4.73
CA THR A 4 17.30 -1.05 -3.35
C THR A 4 17.78 0.02 -2.37
N ASP A 5 19.06 0.39 -2.41
CA ASP A 5 19.59 1.42 -1.51
C ASP A 5 18.87 2.75 -1.74
N GLU A 6 18.67 3.17 -2.99
CA GLU A 6 18.02 4.44 -3.30
C GLU A 6 16.58 4.47 -2.79
N LEU A 7 15.79 3.42 -3.06
CA LEU A 7 14.39 3.39 -2.64
C LEU A 7 14.25 3.27 -1.13
N ILE A 8 15.01 2.40 -0.47
CA ILE A 8 14.93 2.21 0.99
C ILE A 8 15.37 3.49 1.70
N GLN A 9 16.47 4.12 1.27
CA GLN A 9 16.90 5.41 1.82
C GLN A 9 15.86 6.50 1.56
N PHE A 10 15.29 6.57 0.35
CA PHE A 10 14.25 7.56 0.02
C PHE A 10 12.98 7.35 0.85
N TRP A 11 12.57 6.10 1.07
CA TRP A 11 11.29 5.75 1.68
C TRP A 11 11.34 5.76 3.21
N PHE A 12 12.44 5.31 3.82
CA PHE A 12 12.58 5.20 5.27
C PHE A 12 13.58 6.19 5.88
N GLY A 13 14.39 6.87 5.07
CA GLY A 13 15.45 7.77 5.57
C GLY A 13 16.67 7.04 6.14
N THR A 14 16.71 5.71 6.05
CA THR A 14 17.79 4.86 6.55
C THR A 14 17.88 3.60 5.71
N LEU A 15 19.09 3.05 5.57
CA LEU A 15 19.33 1.71 5.02
C LEU A 15 19.25 0.61 6.10
N ASN A 16 19.21 0.98 7.38
CA ASN A 16 19.07 0.02 8.46
C ASN A 16 17.59 -0.32 8.69
N THR A 17 17.14 -1.44 8.12
CA THR A 17 15.74 -1.88 8.25
C THR A 17 15.37 -2.40 9.64
N THR A 18 16.33 -2.56 10.54
CA THR A 18 16.09 -2.94 11.94
C THR A 18 15.95 -1.72 12.84
N ALA A 19 16.32 -0.53 12.36
CA ALA A 19 16.15 0.71 13.11
C ALA A 19 14.67 1.10 13.11
N GLU A 20 14.15 1.45 14.29
CA GLU A 20 12.86 2.11 14.37
C GLU A 20 12.93 3.45 13.64
N VAL A 21 11.86 3.75 12.92
CA VAL A 21 11.71 4.98 12.13
C VAL A 21 10.41 5.65 12.52
N ASP A 22 10.39 6.97 12.50
CA ASP A 22 9.13 7.69 12.74
C ASP A 22 8.19 7.56 11.55
N LYS A 23 6.88 7.63 11.85
CA LYS A 23 5.86 7.70 10.81
C LYS A 23 6.09 8.93 9.95
N ARG A 24 6.24 8.74 8.64
CA ARG A 24 6.25 9.86 7.69
C ARG A 24 4.83 10.17 7.23
N GLU A 25 4.41 11.42 7.33
CA GLU A 25 3.06 11.83 6.91
C GLU A 25 2.78 11.49 5.43
N VAL A 26 3.80 11.60 4.58
CA VAL A 26 3.72 11.39 3.12
C VAL A 26 3.36 9.95 2.72
N TRP A 27 3.48 8.97 3.61
CA TRP A 27 3.16 7.57 3.30
C TRP A 27 1.66 7.33 3.10
N PHE A 28 0.82 8.05 3.83
CA PHE A 28 -0.63 7.81 3.84
C PHE A 28 -1.44 9.06 3.49
N LYS A 29 -0.75 10.12 3.04
CA LYS A 29 -1.33 11.39 2.63
C LYS A 29 -0.84 11.73 1.23
N ALA A 30 -1.76 12.03 0.34
CA ALA A 30 -1.43 12.48 -0.99
C ALA A 30 -0.90 13.92 -0.94
N THR A 31 0.32 14.14 -1.45
CA THR A 31 0.91 15.46 -1.66
C THR A 31 1.53 15.54 -3.07
N PRO A 32 1.20 16.57 -3.87
CA PRO A 32 1.73 16.71 -5.23
C PRO A 32 3.26 16.69 -5.30
N GLU A 33 3.93 17.24 -4.29
CA GLU A 33 5.39 17.35 -4.26
C GLU A 33 6.06 15.98 -4.06
N PHE A 34 5.44 15.12 -3.24
CA PHE A 34 5.95 13.76 -3.01
C PHE A 34 5.68 12.87 -4.23
N ASP A 35 4.51 13.01 -4.85
CA ASP A 35 4.18 12.30 -6.08
C ASP A 35 5.11 12.69 -7.24
N ALA A 36 5.41 13.98 -7.39
CA ALA A 36 6.37 14.47 -8.38
C ALA A 36 7.78 13.92 -8.12
N SER A 37 8.19 13.83 -6.85
CA SER A 37 9.48 13.24 -6.46
C SER A 37 9.54 11.74 -6.79
N ILE A 38 8.45 11.01 -6.54
CA ILE A 38 8.33 9.59 -6.91
C ILE A 38 8.37 9.41 -8.43
N ALA A 39 7.63 10.24 -9.18
CA ALA A 39 7.62 10.21 -10.64
C ALA A 39 9.01 10.45 -11.23
N TYR A 40 9.74 11.43 -10.70
CA TYR A 40 11.10 11.73 -11.14
C TYR A 40 12.09 10.59 -10.86
N LYS A 41 11.97 9.93 -9.71
CA LYS A 41 12.98 8.96 -9.24
C LYS A 41 12.70 7.51 -9.64
N PHE A 42 11.44 7.09 -9.63
CA PHE A 42 11.09 5.67 -9.59
C PHE A 42 10.18 5.20 -10.71
N THR A 43 9.84 6.05 -11.69
CA THR A 43 9.02 5.63 -12.84
C THR A 43 9.67 4.49 -13.62
N ASP A 44 10.96 4.62 -13.98
CA ASP A 44 11.68 3.56 -14.71
C ASP A 44 11.81 2.28 -13.88
N ALA A 45 12.13 2.40 -12.58
CA ALA A 45 12.20 1.25 -11.67
C ALA A 45 10.84 0.53 -11.52
N TYR A 46 9.75 1.29 -11.42
CA TYR A 46 8.39 0.73 -11.44
C TYR A 46 8.12 -0.03 -12.74
N GLU A 47 8.44 0.56 -13.90
CA GLU A 47 8.22 -0.09 -15.20
C GLU A 47 9.05 -1.38 -15.32
N GLN A 48 10.30 -1.37 -14.87
CA GLN A 48 11.14 -2.56 -14.83
C GLN A 48 10.57 -3.63 -13.89
N ALA A 49 10.13 -3.26 -12.69
CA ALA A 49 9.49 -4.17 -11.73
C ALA A 49 8.17 -4.75 -12.28
N ALA A 50 7.32 -3.92 -12.86
CA ALA A 50 6.05 -4.33 -13.46
C ALA A 50 6.26 -5.35 -14.60
N ASN A 51 7.36 -5.20 -15.35
CA ASN A 51 7.75 -6.11 -16.44
C ASN A 51 8.71 -7.23 -16.01
N SER A 52 8.77 -7.56 -14.70
CA SER A 52 9.58 -8.67 -14.17
C SER A 52 11.10 -8.58 -14.35
N LYS A 53 11.63 -7.43 -14.77
CA LYS A 53 13.08 -7.23 -14.90
C LYS A 53 13.80 -7.14 -13.56
N LEU A 54 13.08 -6.85 -12.48
CA LEU A 54 13.60 -6.73 -11.12
C LEU A 54 13.20 -7.90 -10.19
N ASP A 55 12.69 -9.01 -10.73
CA ASP A 55 12.21 -10.15 -9.90
C ASP A 55 13.35 -10.79 -9.10
N TYR A 56 14.60 -10.66 -9.55
CA TYR A 56 15.78 -11.12 -8.82
C TYR A 56 15.93 -10.45 -7.44
N LEU A 57 15.31 -9.28 -7.22
CA LEU A 57 15.32 -8.60 -5.93
C LEU A 57 14.56 -9.41 -4.86
N ALA A 58 13.60 -10.25 -5.24
CA ALA A 58 12.86 -11.08 -4.28
C ALA A 58 13.73 -12.15 -3.58
N ASN A 59 14.99 -12.33 -4.00
CA ASN A 59 15.88 -13.37 -3.47
C ASN A 59 16.51 -13.02 -2.11
N ASP A 60 16.40 -11.79 -1.63
CA ASP A 60 16.87 -11.39 -0.31
C ASP A 60 15.89 -10.44 0.40
N GLN A 61 16.16 -10.20 1.68
CA GLN A 61 15.30 -9.44 2.57
C GLN A 61 15.05 -7.99 2.10
N PHE A 62 16.09 -7.29 1.63
CA PHE A 62 16.01 -5.87 1.27
C PHE A 62 15.46 -5.67 -0.12
N GLY A 63 15.89 -6.50 -1.06
CA GLY A 63 15.34 -6.53 -2.41
C GLY A 63 13.86 -6.89 -2.40
N CYS A 64 13.43 -7.84 -1.55
CA CYS A 64 12.02 -8.21 -1.45
C CYS A 64 11.17 -7.02 -0.99
N LEU A 65 11.57 -6.30 0.07
CA LEU A 65 10.86 -5.10 0.51
C LEU A 65 10.88 -3.99 -0.55
N THR A 66 12.01 -3.82 -1.25
CA THR A 66 12.13 -2.88 -2.37
C THR A 66 11.09 -3.18 -3.44
N LEU A 67 11.00 -4.45 -3.86
CA LEU A 67 10.08 -4.89 -4.89
C LEU A 67 8.62 -4.75 -4.46
N ILE A 68 8.31 -5.00 -3.18
CA ILE A 68 6.99 -4.72 -2.60
C ILE A 68 6.65 -3.23 -2.72
N ILE A 69 7.53 -2.32 -2.30
CA ILE A 69 7.27 -0.87 -2.36
C ILE A 69 7.11 -0.41 -3.81
N LEU A 70 7.97 -0.87 -4.73
CA LEU A 70 7.86 -0.57 -6.16
C LEU A 70 6.53 -1.02 -6.75
N LEU A 71 6.01 -2.19 -6.35
CA LEU A 71 4.80 -2.77 -6.94
C LEU A 71 3.50 -2.37 -6.24
N ASP A 72 3.56 -2.00 -4.96
CA ASP A 72 2.39 -1.67 -4.14
C ASP A 72 2.27 -0.16 -3.90
N GLN A 73 3.31 0.49 -3.39
CA GLN A 73 3.21 1.89 -2.96
C GLN A 73 3.40 2.87 -4.12
N ILE A 74 4.48 2.71 -4.89
CA ILE A 74 4.82 3.60 -6.01
C ILE A 74 3.66 3.79 -7.01
N PRO A 75 2.96 2.74 -7.52
CA PRO A 75 1.84 2.96 -8.44
C PRO A 75 0.68 3.75 -7.84
N ARG A 76 0.46 3.69 -6.51
CA ARG A 76 -0.58 4.48 -5.82
C ARG A 76 -0.25 5.97 -5.80
N ASN A 77 1.03 6.34 -5.87
CA ASN A 77 1.48 7.72 -6.04
C ASN A 77 1.51 8.14 -7.51
N LEU A 78 2.01 7.28 -8.41
CA LEU A 78 2.18 7.61 -9.84
C LEU A 78 0.85 7.73 -10.60
N PHE A 79 -0.14 6.90 -10.26
CA PHE A 79 -1.33 6.71 -11.08
C PHE A 79 -2.63 6.94 -10.30
N ARG A 80 -2.64 7.96 -9.43
CA ARG A 80 -3.83 8.32 -8.64
C ARG A 80 -5.09 8.35 -9.51
N HIS A 81 -6.19 7.84 -8.95
CA HIS A 81 -7.50 7.76 -9.61
C HIS A 81 -7.57 6.90 -10.89
N SER A 82 -6.51 6.16 -11.23
CA SER A 82 -6.47 5.25 -12.38
C SER A 82 -6.37 3.80 -11.93
N GLY A 83 -6.95 2.88 -12.71
CA GLY A 83 -6.77 1.44 -12.51
C GLY A 83 -5.30 1.00 -12.55
N LYS A 84 -4.42 1.79 -13.19
CA LYS A 84 -2.96 1.58 -13.16
C LYS A 84 -2.38 1.58 -11.74
N ALA A 85 -3.00 2.27 -10.78
CA ALA A 85 -2.57 2.26 -9.38
C ALA A 85 -2.64 0.88 -8.72
N TYR A 86 -3.43 -0.03 -9.29
CA TYR A 86 -3.71 -1.36 -8.74
C TYR A 86 -3.22 -2.49 -9.67
N ALA A 87 -2.64 -2.15 -10.82
CA ALA A 87 -2.31 -3.12 -11.87
C ALA A 87 -1.24 -4.13 -11.42
N THR A 88 -0.42 -3.78 -10.43
CA THR A 88 0.66 -4.61 -9.89
C THR A 88 0.35 -5.21 -8.51
N ASP A 89 -0.87 -5.04 -7.98
CA ASP A 89 -1.25 -5.50 -6.64
C ASP A 89 -1.06 -7.02 -6.46
N ASP A 90 -1.51 -7.84 -7.43
CA ASP A 90 -1.37 -9.30 -7.35
C ASP A 90 0.11 -9.73 -7.35
N LYS A 91 0.97 -9.00 -8.07
CA LYS A 91 2.41 -9.27 -8.08
C LYS A 91 3.06 -8.88 -6.75
N ALA A 92 2.73 -7.69 -6.21
CA ALA A 92 3.19 -7.26 -4.90
C ALA A 92 2.80 -8.27 -3.80
N LEU A 93 1.56 -8.77 -3.85
CA LEU A 93 1.06 -9.80 -2.94
C LEU A 93 1.83 -11.12 -3.06
N SER A 94 2.16 -11.54 -4.29
CA SER A 94 2.97 -12.74 -4.52
C SER A 94 4.38 -12.60 -3.93
N VAL A 95 5.03 -11.44 -4.14
CA VAL A 95 6.35 -11.14 -3.59
C VAL A 95 6.31 -11.12 -2.07
N ALA A 96 5.33 -10.43 -1.47
CA ALA A 96 5.15 -10.39 -0.03
C ALA A 96 4.95 -11.78 0.57
N ARG A 97 4.13 -12.64 -0.06
CA ARG A 97 3.94 -14.02 0.39
C ARG A 97 5.23 -14.82 0.36
N GLY A 98 5.98 -14.80 -0.74
CA GLY A 98 7.27 -15.48 -0.83
C GLY A 98 8.28 -14.95 0.19
N GLY A 99 8.30 -13.64 0.43
CA GLY A 99 9.14 -13.03 1.46
C GLY A 99 8.81 -13.52 2.88
N LEU A 100 7.52 -13.66 3.22
CA LEU A 100 7.10 -14.21 4.52
C LEU A 100 7.44 -15.69 4.67
N GLU A 101 7.34 -16.47 3.60
CA GLU A 101 7.74 -17.88 3.59
C GLU A 101 9.23 -18.06 3.87
N ASN A 102 10.07 -17.13 3.36
CA ASN A 102 11.50 -17.07 3.67
C ASN A 102 11.82 -16.37 5.01
N GLY A 103 10.81 -15.82 5.70
CA GLY A 103 10.97 -15.11 6.97
C GLY A 103 11.68 -13.77 6.85
N TYR A 104 11.60 -13.09 5.70
CA TYR A 104 12.27 -11.81 5.44
C TYR A 104 11.67 -10.63 6.23
N ASP A 105 10.45 -10.77 6.75
CA ASP A 105 9.89 -9.81 7.71
C ASP A 105 10.53 -9.91 9.11
N ARG A 106 11.21 -11.02 9.41
CA ARG A 106 11.91 -11.20 10.69
C ARG A 106 13.04 -10.18 10.79
N ASN A 107 13.24 -9.66 12.00
CA ASN A 107 14.24 -8.62 12.31
C ASN A 107 14.05 -7.28 11.57
N MET A 108 12.90 -7.02 10.97
CA MET A 108 12.54 -5.67 10.53
C MET A 108 11.89 -4.86 11.66
N SER A 109 12.15 -3.56 11.66
CA SER A 109 11.40 -2.62 12.49
C SER A 109 9.96 -2.51 12.02
N SER A 110 9.13 -1.90 12.84
CA SER A 110 7.70 -2.07 12.70
C SER A 110 7.12 -1.42 11.45
N TRP A 111 7.63 -0.25 11.04
CA TRP A 111 7.20 0.37 9.79
C TRP A 111 7.63 -0.41 8.55
N HIS A 112 8.83 -1.00 8.54
CA HIS A 112 9.25 -1.87 7.43
C HIS A 112 8.31 -3.08 7.30
N LYS A 113 7.90 -3.68 8.43
CA LYS A 113 6.88 -4.75 8.46
C LYS A 113 5.52 -4.28 7.96
N VAL A 114 5.06 -3.09 8.34
CA VAL A 114 3.81 -2.50 7.81
C VAL A 114 3.82 -2.55 6.28
N PHE A 115 4.86 -2.00 5.64
CA PHE A 115 4.95 -2.00 4.17
C PHE A 115 5.06 -3.41 3.57
N PHE A 116 5.71 -4.35 4.28
CA PHE A 116 5.73 -5.75 3.88
C PHE A 116 4.34 -6.39 3.88
N TYR A 117 3.46 -5.96 4.79
CA TYR A 117 2.12 -6.54 4.99
C TYR A 117 1.01 -5.84 4.18
N LEU A 118 1.22 -4.60 3.77
CA LEU A 118 0.24 -3.82 3.00
C LEU A 118 -0.33 -4.53 1.76
N PRO A 119 0.44 -5.31 0.97
CA PRO A 119 -0.14 -6.06 -0.16
C PRO A 119 -1.29 -6.99 0.24
N PHE A 120 -1.28 -7.56 1.46
CA PHE A 120 -2.40 -8.38 1.96
C PHE A 120 -3.61 -7.52 2.33
N GLU A 121 -3.39 -6.35 2.93
CA GLU A 121 -4.44 -5.36 3.22
C GLU A 121 -5.06 -4.79 1.94
N HIS A 122 -4.30 -4.71 0.86
CA HIS A 122 -4.76 -4.20 -0.42
C HIS A 122 -5.46 -5.25 -1.30
N SER A 123 -5.41 -6.53 -0.96
CA SER A 123 -6.06 -7.60 -1.71
C SER A 123 -7.58 -7.58 -1.55
N GLU A 124 -8.34 -7.69 -2.65
CA GLU A 124 -9.80 -7.86 -2.61
C GLU A 124 -10.23 -9.32 -2.29
N LYS A 125 -9.33 -10.17 -1.80
CA LYS A 125 -9.61 -11.57 -1.42
C LYS A 125 -9.75 -11.69 0.10
N ILE A 126 -10.88 -12.23 0.57
CA ILE A 126 -11.16 -12.36 2.02
C ILE A 126 -10.12 -13.21 2.78
N LYS A 127 -9.50 -14.20 2.11
CA LYS A 127 -8.44 -15.01 2.72
C LYS A 127 -7.20 -14.17 3.03
N ASP A 128 -6.82 -13.27 2.12
CA ASP A 128 -5.70 -12.36 2.31
C ASP A 128 -6.00 -11.33 3.39
N GLN A 129 -7.23 -10.82 3.46
CA GLN A 129 -7.67 -9.90 4.52
C GLN A 129 -7.64 -10.54 5.92
N LYS A 130 -7.98 -11.83 6.03
CA LYS A 130 -7.83 -12.57 7.30
C LYS A 130 -6.38 -12.70 7.70
N PHE A 131 -5.51 -12.98 6.74
CA PHE A 131 -4.08 -13.09 6.98
C PHE A 131 -3.45 -11.73 7.30
N SER A 132 -3.85 -10.65 6.62
CA SER A 132 -3.45 -9.27 6.91
C SER A 132 -3.70 -8.94 8.38
N VAL A 133 -4.93 -9.12 8.88
CA VAL A 133 -5.25 -8.86 10.29
C VAL A 133 -4.38 -9.69 11.24
N GLN A 134 -4.06 -10.95 10.91
CA GLN A 134 -3.15 -11.76 11.73
C GLN A 134 -1.71 -11.22 11.73
N LEU A 135 -1.22 -10.70 10.60
CA LEU A 135 0.10 -10.11 10.49
C LEU A 135 0.18 -8.79 11.26
N PHE A 136 -0.78 -7.89 11.06
CA PHE A 136 -0.82 -6.59 11.72
C PHE A 136 -1.00 -6.69 13.23
N LYS A 137 -1.74 -7.68 13.75
CA LYS A 137 -1.85 -7.94 15.20
C LYS A 137 -0.53 -8.32 15.88
N ARG A 138 0.50 -8.69 15.11
CA ARG A 138 1.86 -8.93 15.63
C ARG A 138 2.64 -7.63 15.79
N LEU A 139 2.13 -6.53 15.25
CA LEU A 139 2.71 -5.20 15.40
C LEU A 139 2.07 -4.54 16.61
N GLU A 140 2.87 -3.94 17.50
CA GLU A 140 2.36 -3.14 18.63
C GLU A 140 1.91 -1.73 18.18
N PHE A 141 1.27 -1.65 16.99
CA PHE A 141 0.83 -0.41 16.33
C PHE A 141 -0.68 -0.42 16.17
N GLU A 142 -1.40 0.06 17.19
CA GLU A 142 -2.86 0.01 17.26
C GLU A 142 -3.52 0.57 16.00
N SER A 143 -3.08 1.74 15.52
CA SER A 143 -3.63 2.36 14.31
C SER A 143 -3.47 1.51 13.04
N ALA A 144 -2.43 0.68 12.96
CA ALA A 144 -2.22 -0.23 11.83
C ALA A 144 -3.11 -1.49 11.96
N ILE A 145 -3.32 -1.98 13.18
CA ILE A 145 -4.26 -3.06 13.48
C ILE A 145 -5.69 -2.64 13.12
N GLU A 146 -6.10 -1.45 13.53
CA GLU A 146 -7.42 -0.88 13.23
C GLU A 146 -7.64 -0.76 11.73
N ALA A 147 -6.66 -0.23 10.99
CA ALA A 147 -6.71 -0.13 9.53
C ALA A 147 -6.90 -1.51 8.88
N ALA A 148 -6.14 -2.53 9.27
CA ALA A 148 -6.28 -3.88 8.74
C ALA A 148 -7.65 -4.50 9.02
N ILE A 149 -8.21 -4.26 10.22
CA ILE A 149 -9.55 -4.70 10.59
C ILE A 149 -10.62 -4.02 9.73
N ASP A 150 -10.50 -2.72 9.49
CA ASP A 150 -11.47 -1.96 8.70
C ASP A 150 -11.43 -2.34 7.22
N HIS A 151 -10.24 -2.58 6.64
CA HIS A 151 -10.12 -3.15 5.30
C HIS A 151 -10.80 -4.52 5.20
N GLN A 152 -10.59 -5.39 6.19
CA GLN A 152 -11.25 -6.70 6.23
C GLN A 152 -12.77 -6.56 6.30
N LYS A 153 -13.32 -5.63 7.09
CA LYS A 153 -14.78 -5.39 7.17
C LYS A 153 -15.36 -5.00 5.81
N ILE A 154 -14.66 -4.14 5.06
CA ILE A 154 -15.09 -3.69 3.74
C ILE A 154 -15.13 -4.87 2.77
N ILE A 155 -14.06 -5.66 2.70
CA ILE A 155 -14.01 -6.84 1.82
C ILE A 155 -15.02 -7.91 2.27
N LYS A 156 -15.24 -8.10 3.57
CA LYS A 156 -16.26 -9.02 4.08
C LYS A 156 -17.68 -8.58 3.66
N LYS A 157 -17.94 -7.28 3.61
CA LYS A 157 -19.26 -6.73 3.25
C LYS A 157 -19.50 -6.71 1.74
N PHE A 158 -18.53 -6.25 0.96
CA PHE A 158 -18.72 -5.96 -0.47
C PHE A 158 -17.98 -6.92 -1.41
N GLY A 159 -17.06 -7.75 -0.89
CA GLY A 159 -16.19 -8.62 -1.70
C GLY A 159 -15.11 -7.87 -2.48
N ARG A 160 -15.07 -6.54 -2.37
CA ARG A 160 -14.15 -5.63 -3.07
C ARG A 160 -14.09 -4.28 -2.35
N PHE A 161 -13.22 -3.38 -2.77
CA PHE A 161 -13.14 -2.01 -2.29
C PHE A 161 -13.98 -1.07 -3.16
N PRO A 162 -15.15 -0.58 -2.69
CA PRO A 162 -16.03 0.25 -3.52
C PRO A 162 -15.38 1.54 -4.01
N TYR A 163 -14.43 2.09 -3.25
CA TYR A 163 -13.71 3.31 -3.63
C TYR A 163 -12.77 3.13 -4.83
N ARG A 164 -12.46 1.89 -5.23
CA ARG A 164 -11.73 1.59 -6.47
C ARG A 164 -12.63 1.46 -7.69
N ASN A 165 -13.96 1.47 -7.53
CA ASN A 165 -14.90 1.15 -8.61
C ASN A 165 -14.72 2.05 -9.84
N VAL A 166 -14.66 3.37 -9.66
CA VAL A 166 -14.46 4.31 -10.77
C VAL A 166 -13.13 4.06 -11.48
N ALA A 167 -12.03 3.98 -10.72
CA ALA A 167 -10.69 3.75 -11.26
C ALA A 167 -10.57 2.42 -12.03
N LEU A 168 -11.33 1.40 -11.62
CA LEU A 168 -11.37 0.07 -12.23
C LEU A 168 -12.52 -0.12 -13.24
N GLY A 169 -13.28 0.94 -13.59
CA GLY A 169 -14.39 0.86 -14.54
C GLY A 169 -15.58 0.00 -14.08
N ARG A 170 -15.75 -0.19 -12.78
CA ARG A 170 -16.83 -0.98 -12.17
C ARG A 170 -18.03 -0.10 -11.83
N THR A 171 -19.24 -0.63 -12.03
CA THR A 171 -20.46 0.02 -11.55
C THR A 171 -20.68 -0.27 -10.06
N SER A 172 -20.90 0.78 -9.26
CA SER A 172 -21.24 0.64 -7.85
C SER A 172 -22.70 0.24 -7.63
N THR A 173 -22.95 -0.71 -6.72
CA THR A 173 -24.29 -1.07 -6.25
C THR A 173 -24.91 0.08 -5.43
N PRO A 174 -26.23 0.07 -5.16
CA PRO A 174 -26.85 1.07 -4.28
C PRO A 174 -26.20 1.12 -2.88
N GLU A 175 -25.90 -0.03 -2.29
CA GLU A 175 -25.25 -0.14 -0.98
C GLU A 175 -23.81 0.40 -0.99
N GLU A 176 -23.07 0.15 -2.08
CA GLU A 176 -21.74 0.71 -2.27
C GLU A 176 -21.77 2.22 -2.45
N LYS A 177 -22.76 2.76 -3.16
CA LYS A 177 -22.97 4.22 -3.29
C LYS A 177 -23.25 4.87 -1.94
N GLU A 178 -24.05 4.23 -1.09
CA GLU A 178 -24.31 4.72 0.26
C GLU A 178 -23.02 4.74 1.11
N PHE A 179 -22.24 3.65 1.06
CA PHE A 179 -20.95 3.58 1.73
C PHE A 179 -19.96 4.66 1.24
N LEU A 180 -19.96 4.97 -0.06
CA LEU A 180 -19.10 5.98 -0.65
C LEU A 180 -19.43 7.43 -0.27
N LYS A 181 -20.55 7.67 0.44
CA LYS A 181 -20.82 8.99 1.06
C LYS A 181 -19.95 9.25 2.28
N THR A 182 -19.53 8.18 2.99
CA THR A 182 -18.73 8.27 4.21
C THR A 182 -17.50 7.35 4.17
N PRO A 183 -16.69 7.39 3.09
CA PRO A 183 -15.59 6.46 2.90
C PRO A 183 -14.44 6.74 3.90
N PRO A 184 -13.61 5.73 4.19
CA PRO A 184 -12.39 5.92 4.97
C PRO A 184 -11.44 6.96 4.33
N PRO A 185 -10.57 7.62 5.12
CA PRO A 185 -9.69 8.68 4.65
C PRO A 185 -8.41 8.20 3.92
N TRP A 186 -8.22 6.88 3.76
CA TRP A 186 -6.98 6.32 3.23
C TRP A 186 -6.63 6.84 1.84
N GLY A 187 -5.39 7.31 1.68
CA GLY A 187 -4.86 7.75 0.39
C GLY A 187 -5.46 9.04 -0.16
N LYS A 188 -6.27 9.76 0.62
CA LYS A 188 -6.89 11.03 0.22
C LYS A 188 -5.97 12.21 0.51
N THR A 189 -6.06 13.23 -0.33
CA THR A 189 -5.51 14.56 -0.05
C THR A 189 -6.30 15.22 1.09
N LYS A 190 -5.70 16.24 1.71
CA LYS A 190 -6.42 17.08 2.69
C LYS A 190 -7.66 17.72 2.06
N ALA A 191 -7.58 18.19 0.82
CA ALA A 191 -8.71 18.80 0.12
C ALA A 191 -9.87 17.80 -0.11
N GLU A 192 -9.56 16.56 -0.51
CA GLU A 192 -10.57 15.51 -0.65
C GLU A 192 -11.21 15.13 0.69
N PHE A 193 -10.42 15.11 1.77
CA PHE A 193 -10.94 14.87 3.11
C PHE A 193 -11.85 16.02 3.58
N ASP A 194 -11.40 17.27 3.41
CA ASP A 194 -12.14 18.47 3.81
C ASP A 194 -13.46 18.59 3.02
N GLU A 195 -13.47 18.22 1.73
CA GLU A 195 -14.68 18.19 0.91
C GLU A 195 -15.67 17.11 1.39
N LEU A 196 -15.21 15.92 1.76
CA LEU A 196 -16.07 14.90 2.36
C LEU A 196 -16.66 15.34 3.70
N VAL A 197 -15.91 16.10 4.49
CA VAL A 197 -16.40 16.67 5.76
C VAL A 197 -17.46 17.74 5.47
N ARG A 198 -17.26 18.60 4.47
CA ARG A 198 -18.25 19.61 4.05
C ARG A 198 -19.55 18.99 3.56
N GLN A 199 -19.47 17.94 2.72
CA GLN A 199 -20.63 17.21 2.22
C GLN A 199 -21.43 16.48 3.30
N LYS A 200 -20.83 16.23 4.48
CA LYS A 200 -21.53 15.67 5.65
C LYS A 200 -22.19 16.73 6.53
N ALA A 201 -21.76 17.99 6.43
CA ALA A 201 -22.20 19.08 7.30
C ALA A 201 -23.33 19.93 6.70
N GLY A 202 -23.67 19.72 5.42
CA GLY A 202 -24.80 20.32 4.73
C GLY A 202 -25.85 19.27 4.36
#